data_AF-A0A1L9R7T1-F1
#
_entry.id   AF-A0A1L9R7T1-F1
#
_cell.length_a   1.000
_cell.length_b   1.000
_cell.length_c   1.000
_cell.angle_alpha   90.00
_cell.angle_beta   90.00
_cell.angle_gamma   90.00
#
_symmetry.space_group_name_H-M   'P 1'
#
loop_
_entity.id
_entity.type
_entity.pdbx_description
1 polymer ?
#
loop_
_entity_poly.entity_id
_entity_poly.type
_entity_poly.pdbx_seq_one_letter_code
_entity_poly.pdbx_strand_id
1 'polypeptide(L)'
;MSQTHTAASVTLEEKEKGKEWKVIQSEDQEVNIDERPGRWDKIGWTIGPVDVRGSVEPDIRIFRITRFLIGGVNIGSFEGNVRAGMKFNVDLAYLKGTIHIHDKEYKDLWCNIDLHFRSGEPYKNDFYIGYV
;
A
#
# COMPACT_ATOMS: atom_id res chain seq x y z
N MET A 1 22.28 -0.51 -5.35
CA MET A 1 21.74 0.65 -6.09
C MET A 1 20.35 0.93 -5.55
N SER A 2 20.00 2.19 -5.27
CA SER A 2 18.64 2.57 -4.84
C SER A 2 17.83 2.93 -6.08
N GLN A 3 16.61 2.39 -6.20
CA GLN A 3 15.67 2.77 -7.26
C GLN A 3 14.66 3.77 -6.67
N THR A 4 14.35 4.83 -7.39
CA THR A 4 13.39 5.86 -6.97
C THR A 4 12.20 5.85 -7.92
N HIS A 5 10.99 5.80 -7.37
CA HIS A 5 9.72 5.86 -8.09
C HIS A 5 8.84 6.96 -7.50
N THR A 6 8.05 7.63 -8.34
CA THR A 6 7.02 8.59 -7.90
C THR A 6 5.67 7.88 -7.93
N ALA A 7 4.92 7.93 -6.84
CA ALA A 7 3.71 7.11 -6.70
C ALA A 7 2.43 7.86 -6.32
N ALA A 8 2.55 9.09 -5.80
CA ALA A 8 1.41 9.96 -5.52
C ALA A 8 1.66 11.34 -6.13
N SER A 9 0.78 11.77 -7.04
CA SER A 9 0.74 13.12 -7.57
C SER A 9 -0.68 13.68 -7.45
N VAL A 10 -0.77 15.00 -7.31
CA VAL A 10 -2.04 15.71 -7.18
C VAL A 10 -2.07 16.84 -8.21
N THR A 11 -3.13 16.90 -8.99
CA THR A 11 -3.42 17.94 -9.95
C THR A 11 -4.50 18.88 -9.40
N LEU A 12 -4.28 20.18 -9.57
CA LEU A 12 -5.26 21.22 -9.24
C LEU A 12 -5.83 21.79 -10.54
N GLU A 13 -7.13 21.65 -10.74
CA GLU A 13 -7.84 22.26 -11.86
C GLU A 13 -8.70 23.41 -11.33
N GLU A 14 -8.43 24.63 -11.77
CA GLU A 14 -9.29 25.77 -11.49
C GLU A 14 -10.57 25.69 -12.35
N LYS A 15 -11.75 25.72 -11.71
CA LYS A 15 -13.07 25.67 -12.37
C LYS A 15 -13.71 27.05 -12.47
N GLU A 16 -13.56 27.86 -11.42
CA GLU A 16 -13.92 29.27 -11.41
C GLU A 16 -12.73 30.07 -10.87
N LYS A 17 -12.30 31.08 -11.64
CA LYS A 17 -11.09 31.86 -11.35
C LYS A 17 -11.07 32.38 -9.91
N GLY A 18 -10.11 31.90 -9.13
CA GLY A 18 -9.87 32.31 -7.74
C GLY A 18 -10.93 31.85 -6.75
N LYS A 19 -11.84 30.94 -7.12
CA LYS A 19 -13.01 30.58 -6.29
C LYS A 19 -13.21 29.08 -6.14
N GLU A 20 -12.98 28.31 -7.20
CA GLU A 20 -13.23 26.87 -7.17
C GLU A 20 -12.09 26.10 -7.82
N TRP A 21 -11.57 25.11 -7.08
CA TRP A 21 -10.54 24.21 -7.54
C TRP A 21 -10.99 22.77 -7.34
N LYS A 22 -10.84 21.95 -8.38
CA LYS A 22 -10.96 20.50 -8.29
C LYS A 22 -9.58 19.92 -8.02
N VAL A 23 -9.47 19.14 -6.95
CA VAL A 23 -8.26 18.42 -6.57
C VAL A 23 -8.40 16.99 -7.06
N ILE A 24 -7.47 16.54 -7.90
CA ILE A 24 -7.46 15.18 -8.47
C ILE A 24 -6.16 14.53 -8.05
N GLN A 25 -6.23 13.46 -7.26
CA GLN A 25 -5.09 12.58 -7.11
C GLN A 25 -5.00 11.70 -8.35
N SER A 26 -3.87 11.71 -9.05
CA SER A 26 -3.64 10.77 -10.14
C SER A 26 -3.48 9.38 -9.55
N GLU A 27 -4.25 8.44 -10.07
CA GLU A 27 -4.03 7.01 -9.86
C GLU A 27 -2.91 6.58 -10.82
N ASP A 28 -1.69 7.08 -10.64
CA ASP A 28 -0.64 6.79 -11.62
C ASP A 28 -0.07 5.37 -11.46
N GLN A 29 -0.16 4.68 -12.60
CA GLN A 29 0.36 3.39 -13.01
C GLN A 29 -0.26 2.18 -12.31
N GLU A 30 -1.32 1.65 -12.93
CA GLU A 30 -1.39 0.20 -13.14
C GLU A 30 0.00 -0.23 -13.60
N VAL A 31 0.75 -0.89 -12.73
CA VAL A 31 1.91 -1.63 -13.20
C VAL A 31 1.34 -2.57 -14.24
N ASN A 32 1.84 -2.49 -15.47
CA ASN A 32 1.53 -3.49 -16.47
C ASN A 32 2.30 -4.73 -16.02
N ILE A 33 1.65 -5.48 -15.13
CA ILE A 33 2.24 -6.63 -14.51
C ILE A 33 2.03 -7.74 -15.50
N ASP A 34 3.02 -7.89 -16.38
CA ASP A 34 3.12 -8.97 -17.37
C ASP A 34 2.50 -10.24 -16.79
N GLU A 35 1.70 -10.92 -17.61
CA GLU A 35 1.10 -12.23 -17.32
C GLU A 35 2.22 -13.21 -17.00
N ARG A 36 2.67 -13.22 -15.75
CA ARG A 36 3.65 -14.17 -15.28
C ARG A 36 2.96 -15.51 -15.14
N PRO A 37 3.51 -16.59 -15.74
CA PRO A 37 2.98 -17.92 -15.54
C PRO A 37 3.02 -18.23 -14.03
N GLY A 38 1.91 -18.73 -13.49
CA GLY A 38 1.76 -18.92 -12.06
C GLY A 38 0.32 -18.90 -11.60
N ARG A 39 0.05 -19.44 -10.40
CA ARG A 39 -1.26 -19.30 -9.76
C ARG A 39 -1.25 -18.03 -8.91
N TRP A 40 -1.93 -17.00 -9.39
CA TRP A 40 -2.06 -15.73 -8.67
C TRP A 40 -3.44 -15.64 -8.01
N ASP A 41 -3.47 -15.81 -6.70
CA ASP A 41 -4.70 -15.64 -5.92
C ASP A 41 -4.87 -14.15 -5.57
N LYS A 42 -6.06 -13.60 -5.78
CA LYS A 42 -6.34 -12.20 -5.46
C LYS A 42 -6.35 -11.98 -3.96
N ILE A 43 -5.78 -10.86 -3.52
CA ILE A 43 -5.82 -10.41 -2.14
C ILE A 43 -6.45 -9.02 -2.06
N GLY A 44 -7.17 -8.77 -0.98
CA GLY A 44 -7.74 -7.46 -0.74
C GLY A 44 -8.22 -7.30 0.69
N TRP A 45 -7.71 -6.29 1.37
CA TRP A 45 -8.07 -6.02 2.76
C TRP A 45 -7.97 -4.53 3.07
N THR A 46 -8.77 -4.11 4.04
CA THR A 46 -8.82 -2.73 4.53
C THR A 46 -8.78 -2.78 6.04
N ILE A 47 -7.78 -2.15 6.65
CA ILE A 47 -7.55 -2.16 8.08
C ILE A 47 -7.18 -0.75 8.52
N GLY A 48 -8.11 -0.09 9.21
CA GLY A 48 -7.95 1.30 9.64
C GLY A 48 -7.59 2.20 8.46
N PRO A 49 -6.47 2.94 8.50
CA PRO A 49 -6.08 3.85 7.43
C PRO A 49 -5.43 3.16 6.23
N VAL A 50 -5.28 1.83 6.23
CA VAL A 50 -4.57 1.09 5.19
C VAL A 50 -5.55 0.28 4.34
N ASP A 51 -5.48 0.45 3.02
CA ASP A 51 -6.18 -0.41 2.03
C ASP A 51 -5.16 -1.00 1.07
N VAL A 52 -5.19 -2.32 0.91
CA VAL A 52 -4.28 -3.04 0.01
C VAL A 52 -5.09 -3.93 -0.92
N ARG A 53 -4.80 -3.85 -2.22
CA ARG A 53 -5.31 -4.75 -3.25
C ARG A 53 -4.14 -5.31 -4.07
N GLY A 54 -4.31 -6.53 -4.54
CA GLY A 54 -3.28 -7.16 -5.36
C GLY A 54 -3.52 -8.64 -5.57
N SER A 55 -2.41 -9.35 -5.76
CA SER A 55 -2.38 -10.81 -5.82
C SER A 55 -1.15 -11.38 -5.13
N VAL A 56 -1.20 -12.68 -4.87
CA VAL A 56 -0.09 -13.46 -4.32
C VAL A 56 0.08 -14.74 -5.11
N GLU A 57 1.34 -15.12 -5.34
CA GLU A 57 1.68 -16.47 -5.76
C GLU A 57 2.03 -17.33 -4.53
N PRO A 58 1.16 -18.26 -4.11
CA PRO A 58 1.21 -18.87 -2.78
C PRO A 58 2.46 -19.74 -2.58
N ASP A 59 2.92 -20.43 -3.63
CA ASP A 59 4.05 -21.36 -3.57
C ASP A 59 5.38 -20.65 -3.25
N ILE A 60 5.59 -19.48 -3.85
CA ILE A 60 6.82 -18.68 -3.72
C ILE A 60 6.67 -17.45 -2.84
N ARG A 61 5.45 -17.17 -2.35
CA ARG A 61 5.10 -16.05 -1.46
C ARG A 61 5.48 -14.68 -2.03
N ILE A 62 5.38 -14.52 -3.35
CA ILE A 62 5.55 -13.22 -3.98
C ILE A 62 4.21 -12.50 -3.97
N PHE A 63 4.19 -11.33 -3.36
CA PHE A 63 3.06 -10.42 -3.32
C PHE A 63 3.23 -9.35 -4.37
N ARG A 64 2.13 -9.07 -5.04
CA ARG A 64 2.01 -8.06 -6.08
C ARG A 64 0.88 -7.13 -5.66
N ILE A 65 1.26 -6.05 -5.01
CA ILE A 65 0.34 -5.01 -4.55
C ILE A 65 0.11 -4.06 -5.72
N THR A 66 -1.13 -3.97 -6.18
CA THR A 66 -1.55 -3.12 -7.31
C THR A 66 -2.22 -1.83 -6.85
N ARG A 67 -2.65 -1.81 -5.59
CA ARG A 67 -3.14 -0.62 -4.93
C ARG A 67 -2.72 -0.66 -3.48
N PHE A 68 -2.06 0.39 -3.03
CA PHE A 68 -1.74 0.57 -1.63
C PHE A 68 -2.14 1.98 -1.21
N LEU A 69 -3.24 2.10 -0.47
CA LEU A 69 -3.69 3.35 0.12
C LEU A 69 -3.22 3.44 1.57
N ILE A 70 -2.74 4.62 1.95
CA ILE A 70 -2.49 4.99 3.35
C ILE A 70 -3.13 6.35 3.59
N GLY A 71 -4.10 6.40 4.50
CA GLY A 71 -4.84 7.64 4.81
C GLY A 71 -5.57 8.23 3.60
N GLY A 72 -5.99 7.38 2.65
CA GLY A 72 -6.63 7.79 1.40
C GLY A 72 -5.67 8.16 0.26
N VAL A 73 -4.36 8.23 0.52
CA VAL A 73 -3.35 8.50 -0.53
C VAL A 73 -2.89 7.18 -1.12
N ASN A 74 -3.09 6.99 -2.43
CA ASN A 74 -2.44 5.90 -3.17
C ASN A 74 -0.93 6.14 -3.25
N ILE A 75 -0.15 5.24 -2.67
CA ILE A 75 1.31 5.27 -2.68
C ILE A 75 1.90 4.30 -3.72
N GLY A 76 1.07 3.77 -4.62
CA GLY A 76 1.48 3.02 -5.80
C GLY A 76 1.40 1.50 -5.66
N SER A 77 2.17 0.85 -6.52
CA SER A 77 2.22 -0.60 -6.68
C SER A 77 3.61 -1.14 -6.32
N PHE A 78 3.66 -2.34 -5.74
CA PHE A 78 4.88 -2.96 -5.24
C PHE A 78 4.87 -4.46 -5.50
N GLU A 79 6.03 -5.02 -5.80
CA GLU A 79 6.24 -6.48 -5.82
C GLU A 79 7.32 -6.85 -4.80
N GLY A 80 7.09 -7.88 -4.01
CA GLY A 80 8.05 -8.32 -3.00
C GLY A 80 7.73 -9.69 -2.43
N ASN A 81 8.71 -10.29 -1.74
CA ASN A 81 8.54 -11.58 -1.07
C ASN A 81 8.19 -11.37 0.41
N VAL A 82 7.01 -11.85 0.84
CA VAL A 82 6.56 -11.64 2.24
C VAL A 82 7.25 -12.56 3.25
N ARG A 83 7.89 -13.66 2.82
CA ARG A 83 8.72 -14.48 3.74
C ARG A 83 9.89 -13.68 4.28
N ALA A 84 10.40 -12.72 3.51
CA ALA A 84 11.45 -11.80 3.94
C ALA A 84 10.90 -10.58 4.72
N GLY A 85 9.58 -10.42 4.78
CA GLY A 85 8.92 -9.23 5.27
C GLY A 85 8.94 -8.08 4.25
N MET A 86 7.81 -7.42 4.07
CA MET A 86 7.68 -6.20 3.27
C MET A 86 7.41 -5.03 4.21
N LYS A 87 8.44 -4.22 4.45
CA LYS A 87 8.37 -3.06 5.34
C LYS A 87 8.34 -1.75 4.56
N PHE A 88 7.36 -0.93 4.88
CA PHE A 88 7.15 0.40 4.31
C PHE A 88 7.38 1.43 5.41
N ASN A 89 8.36 2.30 5.22
CA ASN A 89 8.56 3.46 6.08
C ASN A 89 7.79 4.63 5.47
N VAL A 90 6.80 5.13 6.19
CA VAL A 90 5.88 6.16 5.74
C VAL A 90 6.34 7.49 6.31
N ASP A 91 6.57 8.47 5.44
CA ASP A 91 6.82 9.86 5.81
C ASP A 91 6.01 10.80 4.91
N LEU A 92 4.76 11.03 5.31
CA LEU A 92 3.85 11.97 4.66
C LEU A 92 3.68 13.19 5.57
N ALA A 93 3.30 14.33 4.99
CA ALA A 93 3.17 15.60 5.70
C ALA A 93 2.22 15.54 6.92
N TYR A 94 1.21 14.66 6.89
CA TYR A 94 0.21 14.51 7.94
C TYR A 94 0.32 13.17 8.71
N LEU A 95 1.21 12.26 8.29
CA LEU A 95 1.28 10.88 8.79
C LEU A 95 2.69 10.32 8.65
N LYS A 96 3.25 9.78 9.74
CA LYS A 96 4.54 9.07 9.73
C LYS A 96 4.41 7.70 10.38
N GLY A 97 5.32 6.77 10.07
CA GLY A 97 5.40 5.50 10.78
C GLY A 97 5.84 4.36 9.89
N THR A 98 5.39 3.15 10.22
CA THR A 98 5.74 1.94 9.49
C THR A 98 4.55 1.02 9.27
N ILE A 99 4.55 0.35 8.13
CA ILE A 99 3.66 -0.79 7.85
C ILE A 99 4.56 -1.98 7.53
N HIS A 100 4.29 -3.14 8.12
CA HIS A 100 5.06 -4.35 7.90
C HIS A 100 4.13 -5.54 7.60
N ILE A 101 4.12 -5.95 6.34
CA ILE A 101 3.42 -7.15 5.87
C ILE A 101 4.39 -8.31 5.99
N HIS A 102 4.01 -9.36 6.73
CA HIS A 102 4.92 -10.45 7.06
C HIS A 102 4.19 -11.77 7.24
N ASP A 103 4.89 -12.87 6.96
CA ASP A 103 4.44 -14.22 7.32
C ASP A 103 4.73 -14.48 8.80
N LYS A 104 3.74 -15.02 9.50
CA LYS A 104 3.88 -15.61 10.82
C LYS A 104 3.84 -17.13 10.67
N GLU A 105 4.89 -17.78 11.17
CA GLU A 105 5.05 -19.25 11.14
C GLU A 105 4.94 -19.85 9.71
N TYR A 106 5.35 -19.10 8.68
CA TYR A 106 5.31 -19.49 7.27
C TYR A 106 3.91 -19.84 6.73
N LYS A 107 2.86 -19.49 7.48
CA LYS A 107 1.50 -19.97 7.24
C LYS A 107 0.51 -18.83 7.09
N ASP A 108 0.57 -17.90 8.04
CA ASP A 108 -0.43 -16.86 8.20
C ASP A 108 0.15 -15.51 7.82
N LEU A 109 -0.59 -14.71 7.06
CA LEU A 109 -0.18 -13.37 6.70
C LEU A 109 -0.67 -12.36 7.73
N TRP A 110 0.24 -11.51 8.19
CA TRP A 110 -0.02 -10.47 9.17
C TRP A 110 0.42 -9.11 8.64
N CYS A 111 -0.25 -8.07 9.13
CA CYS A 111 0.12 -6.68 8.90
C CYS A 111 0.24 -5.96 10.23
N ASN A 112 1.49 -5.62 10.57
CA ASN A 112 1.77 -4.72 11.65
C ASN A 112 1.69 -3.28 11.14
N ILE A 113 0.82 -2.49 11.75
CA ILE A 113 0.64 -1.07 11.44
C ILE A 113 1.08 -0.29 12.68
N ASP A 114 1.99 0.66 12.49
CA ASP A 114 2.41 1.60 13.52
C ASP A 114 2.50 2.99 12.88
N LEU A 115 1.38 3.72 12.90
CA LEU A 115 1.20 4.99 12.22
C LEU A 115 0.84 6.10 13.21
N HIS A 116 1.50 7.24 13.06
CA HIS A 116 1.34 8.42 13.88
C HIS A 116 0.84 9.57 13.01
N PHE A 117 -0.41 9.94 13.20
CA PHE A 117 -0.98 11.12 12.57
C PHE A 117 -0.44 12.38 13.26
N ARG A 118 -0.25 13.46 12.49
CA ARG A 118 0.16 14.76 13.05
C ARG A 118 -0.85 15.29 14.08
N SER A 119 -2.10 14.88 13.96
CA SER A 119 -3.19 15.16 14.90
C SER A 119 -3.94 13.88 15.20
N GLY A 120 -4.19 13.61 16.47
CA GLY A 120 -4.93 12.42 16.93
C GLY A 120 -4.03 11.37 17.57
N GLU A 121 -4.66 10.28 17.99
CA GLU A 121 -3.98 9.15 18.63
C GLU A 121 -3.23 8.30 17.59
N PRO A 122 -2.08 7.70 17.97
CA PRO A 122 -1.40 6.72 17.12
C PRO A 122 -2.30 5.54 16.80
N TYR A 123 -2.19 5.05 15.56
CA TYR A 123 -2.82 3.81 15.13
C TYR A 123 -1.77 2.70 15.11
N LYS A 124 -1.78 1.87 16.17
CA LYS A 124 -0.80 0.80 16.35
C LYS A 124 -1.47 -0.52 16.67
N ASN A 125 -1.30 -1.51 15.80
CA ASN A 125 -1.76 -2.88 16.05
C ASN A 125 -1.14 -3.88 15.07
N ASP A 126 -1.27 -5.18 15.36
CA ASP A 126 -0.88 -6.26 14.47
C ASP A 126 -2.10 -7.09 14.08
N PHE A 127 -2.36 -7.16 12.78
CA PHE A 127 -3.62 -7.71 12.25
C PHE A 127 -3.39 -8.97 11.44
N TYR A 128 -4.20 -9.99 11.71
CA TYR A 128 -4.31 -11.15 10.85
C TYR A 128 -5.04 -10.78 9.56
N ILE A 129 -4.41 -11.02 8.41
CA ILE A 129 -5.01 -10.79 7.09
C ILE A 129 -5.68 -12.07 6.57
N GLY A 130 -5.04 -13.21 6.75
CA GLY A 130 -5.55 -14.48 6.25
C GLY A 130 -4.48 -15.53 6.03
N TYR A 131 -4.93 -16.72 5.65
CA TYR A 131 -4.09 -17.79 5.15
C TYR A 131 -3.78 -17.53 3.68
N VAL A 132 -2.53 -17.80 3.30
CA VAL A 132 -2.04 -17.63 1.93
C VAL A 132 -1.44 -18.93 1.46
#